data_AF-A0A3M0LSS9-F1
#
_entry.id   AF-A0A3M0LSS9-F1
#
_cell.length_a   1.000
_cell.length_b   1.000
_cell.length_c   1.000
_cell.angle_alpha   90.00
_cell.angle_beta   90.00
_cell.angle_gamma   90.00
#
_symmetry.space_group_name_H-M   'P 1'
#
loop_
_entity.id
_entity.type
_entity.pdbx_description
1 polymer ?
#
loop_
_entity_poly.entity_id
_entity_poly.type
_entity_poly.pdbx_seq_one_letter_code
_entity_poly.pdbx_strand_id
1 'polypeptide(L)'
;MRNYIDVDVNDLPDIFDINIVDEEYVIRVDYNSFADYYTITIQKDGETLLEQEPLILGQLVGIDIPDNRLPRVDIRVMDETQQARDAGKGNFGENVKLYFDVVDPNGSETVDPTIEPLGYDPDETADDETDEEVSY
;
A
#
# COMPACT_ATOMS: atom_id res chain seq x y z
N MET A 1 13.91 -4.83 -0.14
CA MET A 1 13.58 -3.42 0.14
C MET A 1 12.19 -3.22 -0.39
N ARG A 2 11.23 -2.84 0.45
CA ARG A 2 9.85 -2.65 0.01
C ARG A 2 9.75 -1.36 -0.82
N ASN A 3 8.90 -1.36 -1.84
CA ASN A 3 8.61 -0.15 -2.59
C ASN A 3 7.82 0.80 -1.68
N TYR A 4 8.18 2.08 -1.70
CA TYR A 4 7.53 3.11 -0.89
C TYR A 4 7.21 4.34 -1.75
N ILE A 5 6.24 5.11 -1.28
CA ILE A 5 5.87 6.41 -1.83
C ILE A 5 6.68 7.47 -1.09
N ASP A 6 7.50 8.21 -1.83
CA ASP A 6 8.30 9.30 -1.28
C ASP A 6 7.43 10.55 -1.16
N VAL A 7 7.38 11.14 0.03
CA VAL A 7 6.56 12.32 0.33
C VAL A 7 7.49 13.42 0.83
N ASP A 8 7.46 14.59 0.18
CA ASP A 8 8.24 15.74 0.61
C ASP A 8 7.57 16.47 1.78
N VAL A 9 7.93 16.05 2.99
CA VAL A 9 7.43 16.66 4.23
C VAL A 9 7.92 18.09 4.47
N ASN A 10 8.84 18.62 3.64
CA ASN A 10 9.34 19.99 3.74
C ASN A 10 8.53 20.99 2.89
N ASP A 11 7.74 20.51 1.92
CA ASP A 11 6.92 21.34 1.04
C ASP A 11 5.46 20.86 1.05
N LEU A 12 4.72 21.28 2.08
CA LEU A 12 3.33 20.84 2.31
C LEU A 12 2.32 21.94 1.93
N PRO A 13 1.18 21.59 1.29
CA PRO A 13 0.79 20.23 0.92
C PRO A 13 1.62 19.68 -0.23
N ASP A 14 2.06 18.44 -0.09
CA ASP A 14 2.78 17.74 -1.15
C ASP A 14 1.74 17.10 -2.07
N ILE A 15 1.79 17.44 -3.36
CA ILE A 15 0.81 17.00 -4.36
C ILE A 15 1.57 16.50 -5.58
N PHE A 16 1.37 15.23 -5.92
CA PHE A 16 2.07 14.60 -7.02
C PHE A 16 1.23 13.49 -7.68
N ASP A 17 1.54 13.26 -8.95
CA ASP A 17 1.00 12.14 -9.72
C ASP A 17 1.84 10.88 -9.46
N ILE A 18 1.18 9.74 -9.29
CA ILE A 18 1.82 8.43 -9.14
C ILE A 18 1.10 7.39 -9.99
N ASN A 19 1.87 6.50 -10.61
CA ASN A 19 1.34 5.34 -11.31
C ASN A 19 1.42 4.11 -10.39
N ILE A 20 0.27 3.49 -10.12
CA ILE A 20 0.15 2.27 -9.29
C ILE A 20 -0.54 1.21 -10.16
N VAL A 21 0.20 0.15 -10.52
CA VAL A 21 -0.30 -0.96 -11.38
C VAL A 21 -1.02 -0.45 -12.63
N ASP A 22 -0.30 0.38 -13.41
CA ASP A 22 -0.79 0.97 -14.67
C ASP A 22 -2.01 1.91 -14.54
N GLU A 23 -2.36 2.33 -13.32
CA GLU A 23 -3.38 3.34 -13.06
C GLU A 23 -2.74 4.62 -12.47
N GLU A 24 -3.12 5.78 -13.00
CA GLU A 24 -2.66 7.09 -12.53
C GLU A 24 -3.54 7.60 -11.39
N TYR A 25 -2.90 8.04 -10.32
CA TYR A 25 -3.53 8.65 -9.15
C TYR A 25 -2.85 9.98 -8.84
N VAL A 26 -3.64 10.92 -8.33
CA VAL A 26 -3.10 12.14 -7.71
C VAL A 26 -3.15 11.95 -6.21
N ILE A 27 -1.98 11.98 -5.57
CA ILE A 27 -1.86 11.94 -4.12
C ILE A 27 -1.65 13.36 -3.61
N ARG A 28 -2.34 13.70 -2.54
CA ARG A 28 -2.11 14.90 -1.75
C ARG A 28 -1.85 14.52 -0.30
N VAL A 29 -0.75 15.00 0.27
CA VAL A 29 -0.44 14.86 1.68
C VAL A 29 -0.45 16.23 2.37
N ASP A 30 -1.22 16.34 3.44
CA ASP A 30 -1.28 17.52 4.31
C ASP A 30 -0.75 17.19 5.71
N TYR A 31 -0.38 18.21 6.48
CA TYR A 31 0.02 18.07 7.88
C TYR A 31 -0.88 18.88 8.81
N ASN A 32 -1.42 18.22 9.83
CA ASN A 32 -2.19 18.83 10.90
C ASN A 32 -1.27 19.23 12.06
N SER A 33 -0.93 20.52 12.14
CA SER A 33 -0.05 21.04 13.20
C SER A 33 -0.67 21.07 14.60
N PHE A 34 -2.00 20.96 14.73
CA PHE A 34 -2.66 21.00 16.04
C PHE A 34 -2.58 19.65 16.76
N ALA A 35 -2.65 18.56 15.99
CA ALA A 35 -2.72 17.20 16.52
C ALA A 35 -1.52 16.32 16.10
N ASP A 36 -0.56 16.88 15.37
CA ASP A 36 0.71 16.25 14.98
C ASP A 36 0.52 14.94 14.21
N TYR A 37 -0.21 15.01 13.10
CA TYR A 37 -0.36 13.89 12.17
C TYR A 37 -0.48 14.38 10.72
N TYR A 38 -0.13 13.49 9.79
CA TYR A 38 -0.30 13.71 8.35
C TYR A 38 -1.61 13.10 7.88
N THR A 39 -2.17 13.67 6.82
CA THR A 39 -3.35 13.11 6.15
C THR A 39 -3.09 12.89 4.69
N ILE A 40 -3.69 11.85 4.12
CA ILE A 40 -3.63 11.55 2.70
C ILE A 40 -5.00 11.76 2.03
N THR A 41 -4.97 12.29 0.83
CA THR A 41 -6.11 12.37 -0.10
C THR A 41 -5.70 11.68 -1.39
N ILE A 42 -6.55 10.80 -1.92
CA ILE A 42 -6.33 10.08 -3.17
C ILE A 42 -7.41 10.51 -4.16
N GLN A 43 -6.97 10.97 -5.33
CA GLN A 43 -7.85 11.35 -6.43
C GLN A 43 -7.52 10.53 -7.67
N LYS A 44 -8.53 10.31 -8.51
CA LYS A 44 -8.41 9.65 -9.80
C LYS A 44 -9.38 10.31 -10.78
N ASP A 45 -8.93 10.58 -12.00
CA ASP A 45 -9.75 11.19 -13.06
C ASP A 45 -10.44 12.51 -12.65
N GLY A 46 -9.82 13.26 -11.73
CA GLY A 46 -10.37 14.51 -11.18
C GLY A 46 -11.43 14.32 -10.08
N GLU A 47 -11.70 13.09 -9.65
CA GLU A 47 -12.59 12.77 -8.54
C GLU A 47 -11.82 12.37 -7.28
N THR A 48 -12.27 12.85 -6.12
CA THR A 48 -11.72 12.43 -4.82
C THR A 48 -12.30 11.09 -4.41
N LEU A 49 -11.43 10.08 -4.27
CA LEU A 49 -11.79 8.74 -3.83
C LEU A 49 -11.63 8.58 -2.31
N LEU A 50 -10.59 9.20 -1.78
CA LEU A 50 -10.28 9.23 -0.35
C LEU A 50 -9.93 10.65 0.05
N GLU A 51 -10.54 11.16 1.11
CA GLU A 51 -10.36 12.54 1.57
C GLU A 51 -9.80 12.59 2.99
N GLN A 52 -8.64 13.24 3.14
CA GLN A 52 -8.01 13.59 4.41
C GLN A 52 -7.94 12.44 5.44
N GLU A 53 -7.68 11.22 5.00
CA GLU A 53 -7.52 10.09 5.92
C GLU A 53 -6.24 10.28 6.75
N PRO A 54 -6.30 10.17 8.09
CA PRO A 54 -5.12 10.28 8.94
C PRO A 54 -4.16 9.10 8.69
N LEU A 55 -2.89 9.41 8.50
CA LEU A 55 -1.83 8.41 8.38
C LEU A 55 -1.42 7.90 9.76
N ILE A 56 -1.93 6.72 10.12
CA ILE A 56 -1.69 6.09 11.43
C ILE A 56 -0.67 4.97 11.27
N LEU A 57 0.40 5.00 12.08
CA LEU A 57 1.45 3.99 12.07
C LEU A 57 0.87 2.57 12.23
N GLY A 58 1.20 1.70 11.29
CA GLY A 58 0.76 0.30 11.22
C GLY A 58 -0.54 0.07 10.44
N GLN A 59 -1.27 1.14 10.08
CA GLN A 59 -2.57 1.05 9.42
C GLN A 59 -2.45 1.06 7.88
N LEU A 60 -3.41 0.38 7.24
CA LEU A 60 -3.64 0.45 5.80
C LEU A 60 -4.46 1.69 5.45
N VAL A 61 -4.06 2.36 4.37
CA VAL A 61 -4.78 3.52 3.82
C VAL A 61 -6.03 3.02 3.09
N GLY A 62 -7.18 3.63 3.35
CA GLY A 62 -8.42 3.39 2.64
C GLY A 62 -9.09 2.05 2.94
N ILE A 63 -8.62 1.29 3.94
CA ILE A 63 -9.07 -0.08 4.23
C ILE A 63 -10.58 -0.20 4.49
N ASP A 64 -11.16 0.85 5.09
CA ASP A 64 -12.58 0.87 5.46
C ASP A 64 -13.48 1.43 4.35
N ILE A 65 -12.91 1.83 3.21
CA ILE A 65 -13.63 2.45 2.10
C ILE A 65 -13.88 1.40 1.00
N PRO A 66 -15.13 0.96 0.78
CA PRO A 66 -15.47 -0.02 -0.24
C PRO A 66 -15.59 0.65 -1.63
N ASP A 67 -14.58 1.38 -2.07
CA ASP A 67 -14.49 1.97 -3.42
C ASP A 67 -13.50 1.17 -4.28
N ASN A 68 -14.01 0.54 -5.34
CA ASN A 68 -13.22 -0.31 -6.24
C ASN A 68 -12.25 0.48 -7.14
N ARG A 69 -12.30 1.81 -7.12
CA ARG A 69 -11.41 2.69 -7.86
C ARG A 69 -10.15 3.03 -7.07
N LEU A 70 -10.15 2.80 -5.75
CA LEU A 70 -8.95 2.92 -4.93
C LEU A 70 -7.86 1.96 -5.43
N PRO A 71 -6.58 2.27 -5.17
CA PRO A 71 -5.48 1.39 -5.53
C PRO A 71 -5.75 -0.05 -5.06
N ARG A 72 -5.62 -1.01 -5.99
CA ARG A 72 -5.75 -2.45 -5.67
C ARG A 72 -4.61 -2.98 -4.82
N VAL A 73 -3.49 -2.25 -4.81
CA VAL A 73 -2.33 -2.55 -3.98
C VAL A 73 -2.52 -1.86 -2.64
N ASP A 74 -2.42 -2.65 -1.58
CA ASP A 74 -2.47 -2.14 -0.21
C ASP A 74 -1.33 -1.16 0.04
N ILE A 75 -1.65 0.00 0.63
CA ILE A 75 -0.66 1.00 1.05
C ILE A 75 -0.68 1.04 2.58
N ARG A 76 0.46 0.78 3.21
CA ARG A 76 0.62 0.76 4.66
C ARG A 76 1.53 1.87 5.16
N VAL A 77 1.11 2.56 6.21
CA VAL A 77 1.99 3.45 6.97
C VAL A 77 2.86 2.59 7.88
N MET A 78 4.17 2.53 7.65
CA MET A 78 5.05 1.67 8.46
C MET A 78 6.45 2.25 8.62
N ASP A 79 7.18 1.69 9.59
CA ASP A 79 8.59 1.94 9.85
C ASP A 79 9.33 0.60 9.83
N GLU A 80 10.29 0.45 8.91
CA GLU A 80 11.11 -0.76 8.80
C GLU A 80 12.05 -0.95 10.00
N THR A 81 12.39 0.12 10.72
CA THR A 81 13.27 0.09 11.89
C THR A 81 12.57 -0.34 13.18
N GLN A 82 11.24 -0.26 13.20
CA GLN A 82 10.38 -0.53 14.37
C GLN A 82 10.70 0.36 15.59
N GLN A 83 11.26 1.54 15.37
CA GLN A 83 11.63 2.49 16.44
C GLN A 83 10.59 3.59 16.61
N ALA A 84 9.85 3.92 15.55
CA ALA A 84 8.81 4.92 15.59
C ALA A 84 7.63 4.46 16.45
N ARG A 85 7.02 5.41 17.16
CA ARG A 85 5.81 5.20 17.98
C ARG A 85 4.57 5.85 17.39
N ASP A 86 4.78 6.77 16.46
CA ASP A 86 3.76 7.54 15.76
C ASP A 86 4.25 7.85 14.34
N ALA A 87 3.33 8.34 13.51
CA ALA A 87 3.62 8.86 12.18
C ALA A 87 3.59 10.41 12.19
N GLY A 88 3.96 11.03 13.32
CA GLY A 88 3.96 12.48 13.49
C GLY A 88 5.19 13.14 12.88
N LYS A 89 5.32 14.45 13.14
CA LYS A 89 6.44 15.25 12.66
C LYS A 89 7.77 14.74 13.21
N GLY A 90 8.75 14.54 12.33
CA GLY A 90 10.08 14.02 12.67
C GLY A 90 10.20 12.49 12.56
N ASN A 91 9.08 11.78 12.41
CA ASN A 91 9.08 10.35 12.06
C ASN A 91 8.67 10.15 10.60
N PHE A 92 7.59 10.79 10.16
CA PHE A 92 7.09 10.67 8.79
C PHE A 92 8.02 11.35 7.78
N GLY A 93 8.29 10.67 6.65
CA GLY A 93 9.25 11.08 5.62
C GLY A 93 10.68 10.59 5.87
N GLU A 94 11.06 10.31 7.12
CA GLU A 94 12.38 9.76 7.48
C GLU A 94 12.31 8.26 7.78
N ASN A 95 11.75 7.90 8.95
CA ASN A 95 11.67 6.53 9.45
C ASN A 95 10.33 5.87 9.08
N VAL A 96 9.25 6.65 9.16
CA VAL A 96 7.90 6.22 8.79
C VAL A 96 7.61 6.68 7.37
N LYS A 97 7.18 5.76 6.50
CA LYS A 97 6.80 6.05 5.13
C LYS A 97 5.55 5.26 4.74
N LEU A 98 5.02 5.56 3.56
CA LEU A 98 3.95 4.81 2.92
C LEU A 98 4.58 3.71 2.07
N TYR A 99 4.32 2.45 2.42
CA TYR A 99 4.85 1.30 1.72
C TYR A 99 3.74 0.57 0.97
N PHE A 100 4.05 0.07 -0.22
CA PHE A 100 3.19 -0.89 -0.89
C PHE A 100 3.29 -2.23 -0.15
N ASP A 101 2.20 -2.62 0.51
CA ASP A 101 2.08 -3.89 1.20
C ASP A 101 1.67 -4.97 0.22
N VAL A 102 2.60 -5.34 -0.66
CA VAL A 102 2.45 -6.49 -1.55
C VAL A 102 2.73 -7.75 -0.74
N VAL A 103 1.91 -8.03 0.28
CA VAL A 103 1.89 -9.36 0.90
C VAL A 103 0.93 -10.17 0.06
N ASP A 104 1.50 -10.95 -0.86
CA ASP A 104 0.76 -11.94 -1.65
C ASP A 104 -0.23 -12.69 -0.73
N PRO A 105 -1.56 -12.57 -0.95
CA PRO A 105 -2.57 -13.31 -0.19
C PRO A 105 -2.41 -14.83 -0.34
N ASN A 106 -1.73 -15.26 -1.40
CA ASN A 106 -1.35 -16.65 -1.69
C ASN A 106 0.09 -17.00 -1.28
N GLY A 107 0.78 -16.10 -0.58
CA GLY A 107 1.94 -16.45 0.24
C GLY A 107 3.25 -16.75 -0.50
N SER A 108 3.66 -15.99 -1.51
CA SER A 108 4.99 -16.13 -2.12
C SER A 108 6.00 -15.02 -1.79
N GLU A 109 6.02 -14.52 -0.55
CA GLU A 109 7.13 -13.68 -0.06
C GLU A 109 7.79 -14.23 1.22
N THR A 110 7.33 -15.39 1.75
CA THR A 110 7.92 -16.04 2.94
C THR A 110 8.28 -17.52 2.77
N VAL A 111 8.11 -18.10 1.58
CA VAL A 111 8.57 -19.47 1.35
C VAL A 111 10.08 -19.42 1.13
N ASP A 112 10.85 -19.78 2.16
CA ASP A 112 12.20 -20.30 1.96
C ASP A 112 12.15 -21.21 0.74
N PRO A 113 12.95 -20.96 -0.33
CA PRO A 113 12.87 -21.71 -1.58
C PRO A 113 13.19 -23.21 -1.41
N THR A 114 13.58 -23.63 -0.20
CA THR A 114 13.77 -25.04 0.17
C THR A 114 12.56 -25.68 0.87
N ILE A 115 11.51 -24.92 1.18
CA ILE A 115 10.31 -25.43 1.85
C ILE A 115 9.25 -25.75 0.79
N GLU A 116 8.96 -27.04 0.67
CA GLU A 116 7.86 -27.55 -0.16
C GLU A 116 6.50 -27.20 0.48
N PRO A 117 5.56 -26.60 -0.27
CA PRO A 117 4.20 -26.34 0.21
C PRO A 117 3.50 -27.61 0.70
N LEU A 118 2.60 -27.48 1.68
CA LEU A 118 1.73 -28.60 2.06
C LEU A 118 0.81 -28.93 0.88
N GLY A 119 1.08 -30.07 0.22
CA GLY A 119 0.39 -30.48 -1.01
C GLY A 119 1.30 -30.50 -2.25
N TYR A 120 2.59 -30.19 -2.13
CA TYR A 120 3.56 -30.40 -3.20
C TYR A 120 3.70 -31.90 -3.49
N ASP A 121 3.18 -32.33 -4.64
CA ASP A 121 3.43 -33.66 -5.19
C ASP A 121 4.52 -33.51 -6.27
N PRO A 122 5.74 -34.03 -6.05
CA PRO A 122 6.83 -33.94 -7.03
C PRO A 122 6.54 -34.72 -8.32
N ASP A 123 5.50 -35.58 -8.32
CA ASP A 123 5.05 -36.34 -9.48
C ASP A 123 3.88 -35.64 -10.22
N GLU A 124 3.35 -34.52 -9.71
CA GLU A 124 2.36 -33.69 -10.40
C GLU A 124 3.04 -32.88 -11.51
N THR A 125 2.93 -33.36 -12.75
CA THR A 125 3.37 -32.63 -13.91
C THR A 125 2.53 -31.35 -14.03
N ALA A 126 3.20 -30.19 -14.04
CA ALA A 126 2.59 -28.89 -14.30
C ALA A 126 2.00 -28.82 -15.72
N ASP A 127 0.86 -29.48 -15.92
CA ASP A 127 0.07 -29.47 -17.14
C ASP A 127 -1.32 -30.01 -16.80
N ASP A 128 -2.17 -29.14 -16.23
CA ASP A 128 -3.59 -28.97 -16.60
C ASP A 128 -4.31 -28.03 -15.61
N GLU A 129 -4.28 -26.73 -15.86
CA GLU A 129 -5.41 -25.86 -15.50
C GLU A 129 -5.63 -24.94 -16.72
N THR A 130 -6.10 -25.56 -17.81
CA THR A 130 -6.61 -24.83 -18.97
C THR A 130 -7.79 -23.94 -18.57
N ASP A 131 -7.82 -22.73 -19.15
CA ASP A 131 -9.00 -21.87 -19.27
C ASP A 131 -10.30 -22.67 -19.46
N GLU A 132 -11.24 -22.58 -18.52
CA GLU A 132 -12.67 -22.73 -18.84
C GLU A 132 -13.49 -21.58 -18.23
N GLU A 133 -13.91 -20.70 -19.14
CA GLU A 133 -15.03 -19.78 -18.98
C GLU A 133 -16.23 -20.43 -18.27
N VAL A 134 -16.78 -19.77 -17.26
CA VAL A 134 -18.16 -20.04 -16.82
C VAL A 134 -18.99 -18.77 -16.88
N SER A 135 -19.71 -18.64 -18.00
CA SER A 135 -20.91 -17.82 -18.14
C SER A 135 -22.04 -18.31 -17.23
N TYR A 136 -22.79 -17.40 -16.63
CA TYR A 136 -24.19 -17.60 -16.25
C TYR A 136 -25.04 -16.40 -16.65
#